data_AF-A0A7J3XUG5-F1
#
_entry.id   AF-A0A7J3XUG5-F1
#
_cell.length_a   1.000
_cell.length_b   1.000
_cell.length_c   1.000
_cell.angle_alpha   90.00
_cell.angle_beta   90.00
_cell.angle_gamma   90.00
#
_symmetry.space_group_name_H-M   'P 1'
#
loop_
_entity.id
_entity.type
_entity.pdbx_description
1 polymer ?
#
loop_
_entity_poly.entity_id
_entity_poly.type
_entity_poly.pdbx_seq_one_letter_code
_entity_poly.pdbx_strand_id
1 'polypeptide(L)'
;MRLTVVVKVGGDIIEDEASTLRVLEDVKELASRERVVVVHGGGDLVTEIALKLGKEQVFVTSPEGFRSRYTDRETAEIYSMVMSGLINKRLVVALQLRAGGPRRS
;
A
#
# COMPACT_ATOMS: atom_id res chain seq x y z
N MET A 1 15.55 -10.04 -22.99
CA MET A 1 15.23 -8.76 -22.29
C MET A 1 14.40 -9.09 -21.07
N ARG A 2 14.59 -8.41 -19.92
CA ARG A 2 13.66 -8.54 -18.78
C ARG A 2 12.38 -7.75 -19.05
N LEU A 3 11.23 -8.34 -18.77
CA LEU A 3 9.93 -7.67 -18.79
C LEU A 3 9.80 -6.75 -17.58
N THR A 4 8.95 -5.72 -17.71
CA THR A 4 8.50 -4.92 -16.57
C THR A 4 7.13 -5.40 -16.16
N VAL A 5 7.02 -5.92 -14.93
CA VAL A 5 5.77 -6.43 -14.36
C VAL A 5 5.31 -5.47 -13.28
N VAL A 6 4.09 -4.96 -13.43
CA VAL A 6 3.44 -4.11 -12.42
C VAL A 6 2.48 -4.96 -11.60
N VAL A 7 2.75 -5.09 -10.30
CA VAL A 7 1.95 -5.89 -9.37
C VAL A 7 1.15 -4.95 -8.47
N LYS A 8 -0.18 -4.96 -8.59
CA LYS A 8 -1.07 -4.21 -7.69
C LYS A 8 -1.44 -5.09 -6.50
N VAL A 9 -0.94 -4.75 -5.32
CA VAL A 9 -1.31 -5.38 -4.05
C VAL A 9 -2.55 -4.67 -3.49
N GLY A 10 -3.59 -5.46 -3.18
CA GLY A 10 -4.83 -4.99 -2.56
C GLY A 10 -4.60 -4.43 -1.16
N GLY A 11 -5.49 -3.54 -0.69
CA GLY A 11 -5.41 -3.00 0.67
C GLY A 11 -5.57 -4.09 1.73
N ASP A 12 -6.57 -4.95 1.56
CA ASP A 12 -6.94 -6.01 2.49
C ASP A 12 -5.78 -7.00 2.74
N ILE A 13 -4.98 -7.26 1.70
CA ILE A 13 -3.80 -8.12 1.79
C ILE A 13 -2.73 -7.50 2.71
N ILE A 14 -2.63 -6.17 2.73
CA ILE A 14 -1.61 -5.42 3.47
C ILE A 14 -1.95 -5.37 4.98
N GLU A 15 -3.21 -5.57 5.34
CA GLU A 15 -3.67 -5.55 6.73
C GLU A 15 -3.43 -6.89 7.43
N ASP A 16 -3.45 -7.99 6.68
CA ASP A 16 -3.03 -9.30 7.19
C ASP A 16 -1.53 -9.51 7.00
N GLU A 17 -0.81 -9.62 8.12
CA GLU A 17 0.64 -9.81 8.11
C GLU A 17 1.04 -11.08 7.36
N ALA A 18 0.34 -12.20 7.57
CA ALA A 18 0.68 -13.45 6.91
C ALA A 18 0.52 -13.37 5.39
N SER A 19 -0.57 -12.79 4.90
CA SER A 19 -0.82 -12.58 3.47
C SER A 19 0.17 -11.60 2.85
N THR A 20 0.47 -10.51 3.56
CA THR A 20 1.53 -9.56 3.16
C THR A 20 2.84 -10.30 2.94
N LEU A 21 3.28 -11.09 3.94
CA LEU A 21 4.56 -11.77 3.87
C LEU A 21 4.65 -12.78 2.71
N ARG A 22 3.56 -13.48 2.40
CA ARG A 22 3.49 -14.39 1.23
C ARG A 22 3.65 -13.61 -0.08
N VAL A 23 2.87 -12.55 -0.27
CA VAL A 23 2.95 -11.73 -1.49
C VAL A 23 4.33 -11.10 -1.66
N LEU A 24 5.00 -10.70 -0.57
CA LEU A 24 6.34 -10.15 -0.65
C LEU A 24 7.41 -11.20 -1.03
N GLU A 25 7.24 -12.47 -0.64
CA GLU A 25 8.10 -13.54 -1.14
C GLU A 25 7.89 -13.81 -2.63
N ASP A 26 6.63 -13.82 -3.10
CA ASP A 26 6.33 -13.98 -4.54
C ASP A 26 6.94 -12.82 -5.36
N VAL A 27 6.80 -11.58 -4.87
CA VAL A 27 7.40 -10.39 -5.48
C VAL A 27 8.92 -10.50 -5.53
N LYS A 28 9.55 -10.99 -4.47
CA LYS A 28 11.01 -11.20 -4.41
C LYS A 28 11.46 -12.26 -5.41
N GLU A 29 10.74 -13.39 -5.49
CA GLU A 29 11.05 -14.44 -6.48
C GLU A 29 10.95 -13.87 -7.90
N LEU A 30 9.86 -13.16 -8.21
CA LEU A 30 9.66 -12.55 -9.52
C LEU A 30 10.75 -11.52 -9.84
N ALA A 31 11.15 -10.70 -8.87
CA ALA A 31 12.21 -9.69 -9.02
C ALA A 31 13.60 -10.29 -9.28
N SER A 32 13.82 -11.58 -8.98
CA SER A 32 15.06 -12.27 -9.34
C SER A 32 15.18 -12.50 -10.86
N ARG A 33 14.03 -12.56 -11.57
CA ARG A 33 13.94 -12.87 -13.00
C ARG A 33 13.60 -11.63 -13.83
N GLU A 34 12.66 -10.81 -13.37
CA GLU A 34 12.07 -9.68 -14.08
C GLU A 34 12.26 -8.35 -13.35
N ARG A 35 11.90 -7.22 -14.00
CA ARG A 35 11.80 -5.93 -13.33
C ARG A 35 10.40 -5.80 -12.73
N VAL A 36 10.30 -5.62 -11.43
CA VAL A 36 9.00 -5.57 -10.74
C VAL A 36 8.74 -4.18 -10.18
N VAL A 37 7.54 -3.67 -10.42
CA VAL A 37 7.00 -2.45 -9.81
C VAL A 37 5.81 -2.85 -8.94
N VAL A 38 5.88 -2.58 -7.64
CA VAL A 38 4.78 -2.84 -6.72
C VAL A 38 3.96 -1.58 -6.53
N VAL A 39 2.65 -1.67 -6.76
CA VAL A 39 1.66 -0.64 -6.45
C VAL A 39 0.79 -1.15 -5.31
N HIS A 40 0.48 -0.32 -4.32
CA HIS A 40 -0.30 -0.74 -3.15
C HIS A 40 -1.54 0.11 -2.94
N GLY A 41 -2.50 -0.42 -2.17
CA GLY A 41 -3.62 0.33 -1.59
C GLY A 41 -3.47 0.46 -0.08
N GLY A 42 -4.60 0.40 0.64
CA GLY A 42 -4.67 0.42 2.11
C GLY A 42 -5.63 1.47 2.65
N GLY A 43 -6.78 1.63 1.99
CA GLY A 43 -7.75 2.67 2.31
C GLY A 43 -8.35 2.51 3.71
N ASP A 44 -8.42 1.29 4.23
CA ASP A 44 -9.00 1.01 5.55
C ASP A 44 -8.06 1.48 6.67
N LEU A 45 -6.75 1.22 6.57
CA LEU A 45 -5.78 1.86 7.47
C LEU A 45 -5.80 3.40 7.41
N VAL A 46 -6.04 4.01 6.24
CA VAL A 46 -6.26 5.47 6.18
C VAL A 46 -7.47 5.88 6.99
N THR A 47 -8.58 5.14 6.86
CA THR A 47 -9.80 5.39 7.63
C THR A 47 -9.54 5.28 9.12
N GLU A 48 -8.84 4.24 9.56
CA GLU A 48 -8.49 4.00 10.96
C GLU A 48 -7.65 5.15 11.54
N ILE A 49 -6.59 5.56 10.83
CA ILE A 49 -5.71 6.64 11.30
C ILE A 49 -6.45 7.98 11.30
N ALA A 50 -7.26 8.27 10.29
CA ALA A 50 -8.04 9.50 10.26
C ALA A 50 -9.02 9.59 11.45
N LEU A 51 -9.70 8.49 11.78
CA LEU A 51 -10.56 8.41 12.96
C LEU A 51 -9.77 8.66 14.25
N LYS A 52 -8.56 8.09 14.38
CA LYS A 52 -7.67 8.35 15.54
C LYS A 52 -7.22 9.80 15.64
N LEU A 53 -7.17 10.52 14.52
CA LEU A 53 -6.87 11.96 14.44
C LEU A 53 -8.13 12.84 14.63
N GLY A 54 -9.29 12.24 14.89
CA GLY A 54 -10.55 12.96 15.08
C GLY A 54 -11.23 13.38 13.77
N LYS A 55 -10.77 12.88 12.61
CA LYS A 55 -11.33 13.18 11.29
C LYS A 55 -12.20 12.03 10.79
N GLU A 56 -13.52 12.20 10.89
CA GLU A 56 -14.48 11.27 10.31
C GLU A 56 -14.34 11.20 8.78
N GLN A 57 -14.53 10.00 8.24
CA GLN A 57 -14.37 9.72 6.83
C GLN A 57 -15.71 9.68 6.12
N VAL A 58 -15.85 10.52 5.09
CA VAL A 58 -17.06 10.63 4.30
C VAL A 58 -16.88 9.86 2.99
N PHE A 59 -17.89 9.08 2.62
CA PHE A 59 -17.95 8.39 1.34
C PHE A 59 -19.15 8.89 0.52
N VAL A 60 -18.93 9.09 -0.77
CA VAL A 60 -19.93 9.53 -1.74
C VAL A 60 -20.08 8.49 -2.83
N THR A 61 -21.28 8.36 -3.38
CA THR A 61 -21.60 7.42 -4.45
C THR A 61 -21.98 8.20 -5.70
N SER A 62 -21.32 7.91 -6.83
CA SER A 62 -21.64 8.55 -8.11
C SER A 62 -23.02 8.09 -8.64
N PRO A 63 -23.61 8.80 -9.61
CA PRO A 63 -24.83 8.33 -10.28
C PRO A 63 -24.68 6.95 -10.93
N GLU A 64 -23.46 6.57 -11.36
CA GLU A 64 -23.18 5.22 -11.88
C GLU A 64 -23.00 4.16 -10.77
N GLY A 65 -23.16 4.53 -9.50
CA GLY A 65 -23.05 3.62 -8.36
C GLY A 65 -21.62 3.45 -7.82
N PHE A 66 -20.64 4.22 -8.30
CA PHE A 66 -19.27 4.10 -7.82
C PHE A 66 -19.11 4.79 -6.46
N ARG A 67 -18.84 4.01 -5.41
CA ARG A 67 -18.57 4.53 -4.07
C ARG A 67 -17.11 4.91 -3.93
N SER A 68 -16.86 6.16 -3.51
CA SER A 68 -15.52 6.74 -3.34
C SER A 68 -15.43 7.56 -2.07
N ARG A 69 -14.20 7.81 -1.58
CA ARG A 69 -13.96 8.68 -0.43
C ARG A 69 -14.07 10.14 -0.86
N TYR A 70 -14.91 10.91 -0.18
CA TYR A 70 -14.84 12.36 -0.29
C TYR A 70 -13.54 12.85 0.33
N THR A 71 -12.66 13.41 -0.49
CA THR A 71 -11.28 13.71 -0.11
C THR A 71 -11.09 15.21 -0.10
N ASP A 72 -11.41 15.85 1.03
CA ASP A 72 -11.08 17.25 1.28
C ASP A 72 -9.56 17.42 1.53
N ARG A 73 -9.12 18.67 1.76
CA ARG A 73 -7.71 18.99 1.94
C ARG A 73 -7.06 18.19 3.08
N GLU A 74 -7.71 18.20 4.23
CA GLU A 74 -7.23 17.52 5.44
C GLU A 74 -7.19 15.99 5.23
N THR A 75 -8.22 15.43 4.61
CA THR A 75 -8.28 14.01 4.27
C THR A 75 -7.17 13.63 3.28
N ALA A 76 -6.88 14.47 2.28
CA ALA A 76 -5.79 14.24 1.33
C ALA A 76 -4.41 14.23 2.01
N GLU A 77 -4.20 15.08 3.01
CA GLU A 77 -2.97 15.12 3.80
C GLU A 77 -2.81 13.86 4.64
N ILE A 78 -3.85 13.46 5.38
CA ILE A 78 -3.87 12.20 6.14
C ILE A 78 -3.64 11.00 5.22
N TYR A 79 -4.36 10.95 4.09
CA TYR A 79 -4.23 9.89 3.09
C TYR A 79 -2.79 9.78 2.61
N SER A 80 -2.17 10.92 2.27
CA SER A 80 -0.78 10.97 1.80
C SER A 80 0.21 10.51 2.87
N MET A 81 0.04 10.96 4.12
CA MET A 81 0.90 10.53 5.24
C MET A 81 0.83 9.03 5.46
N VAL A 82 -0.37 8.46 5.49
CA VAL A 82 -0.55 7.03 5.77
C VAL A 82 -0.09 6.17 4.59
N MET A 83 -0.47 6.52 3.36
CA MET A 83 -0.05 5.78 2.16
C MET A 83 1.46 5.79 1.97
N SER A 84 2.07 6.98 1.94
CA SER A 84 3.48 7.13 1.56
C SER A 84 4.45 6.98 2.73
N GLY A 85 4.03 7.36 3.94
CA GLY A 85 4.86 7.34 5.13
C GLY A 85 4.76 6.01 5.87
N LEU A 86 3.55 5.53 6.14
CA LEU A 86 3.36 4.33 6.94
C LEU A 86 3.37 3.06 6.08
N ILE A 87 2.41 2.93 5.17
CA ILE A 87 2.19 1.69 4.41
C ILE A 87 3.36 1.41 3.47
N ASN A 88 3.71 2.39 2.63
CA ASN A 88 4.80 2.24 1.68
C ASN A 88 6.10 1.84 2.38
N LYS A 89 6.45 2.49 3.50
CA LYS A 89 7.71 2.22 4.19
C LYS A 89 7.71 0.88 4.89
N ARG A 90 6.59 0.43 5.46
CA ARG A 90 6.47 -0.94 5.99
C ARG A 90 6.72 -1.98 4.91
N LEU A 91 6.10 -1.84 3.73
CA LEU A 91 6.31 -2.75 2.60
C LEU A 91 7.77 -2.74 2.11
N VAL A 92 8.36 -1.56 1.96
CA VAL A 92 9.77 -1.41 1.53
C VAL A 92 10.71 -2.08 2.52
N VAL A 93 10.53 -1.84 3.83
CA VAL A 93 11.36 -2.47 4.87
C VAL A 93 11.22 -3.99 4.85
N ALA A 94 9.99 -4.50 4.76
CA ALA A 94 9.74 -5.94 4.72
C ALA A 94 10.40 -6.60 3.49
N LEU A 95 10.32 -5.97 2.32
CA LEU A 95 11.02 -6.43 1.12
C LEU A 95 12.55 -6.40 1.28
N GLN A 96 13.11 -5.34 1.85
CA GLN A 96 14.55 -5.21 2.07
C GLN A 96 15.09 -6.27 3.04
N LEU A 97 14.38 -6.53 4.14
CA LEU A 97 14.76 -7.57 5.10
C LEU A 97 14.81 -8.96 4.42
N ARG A 98 13.83 -9.24 3.55
CA ARG A 98 13.76 -10.51 2.79
C ARG A 98 14.80 -10.61 1.67
N ALA A 99 15.31 -9.49 1.17
CA ALA A 99 16.34 -9.42 0.15
C ALA A 99 17.79 -9.51 0.70
N GLY A 100 17.97 -9.76 2.00
CA GLY A 100 19.30 -9.83 2.64
C GLY A 100 19.69 -8.59 3.45
N GLY A 101 18.72 -7.73 3.79
CA GLY A 101 18.95 -6.50 4.56
C GLY A 101 19.30 -5.30 3.67
N PRO A 102 19.30 -4.08 4.24
CA PRO A 102 19.71 -2.90 3.49
C PRO A 102 21.16 -3.09 3.02
N ARG A 103 21.40 -2.91 1.71
CA ARG A 103 22.76 -2.67 1.21
C ARG A 103 23.24 -1.40 1.90
N ARG A 104 24.04 -1.56 2.95
CA ARG A 104 24.78 -0.45 3.53
C ARG A 104 25.68 0.07 2.42
N SER A 105 25.41 1.29 1.97
CA SER A 105 26.39 2.09 1.21
C SER A 105 27.62 2.32 2.07
#